data_AF-X0XAC5-F1
#
_entry.id   AF-X0XAC5-F1
#
_cell.length_a   1.000
_cell.length_b   1.000
_cell.length_c   1.000
_cell.angle_alpha   90.00
_cell.angle_beta   90.00
_cell.angle_gamma   90.00
#
_symmetry.space_group_name_H-M   'P 1'
#
loop_
_entity.id
_entity.type
_entity.pdbx_description
1 polymer ?
#
loop_
_entity_poly.entity_id
_entity_poly.type
_entity_poly.pdbx_seq_one_letter_code
_entity_poly.pdbx_strand_id
1 'polypeptide(L)'
;LQGLGVEMLEIPEDVTKEKATPEEKVKAQPSRAYEILDDPVRMYLRQMGQVPLLSREQEVEISKRIEKAEKRVYSLSLRFGVIPREMIALSKRLLNGKERFDRVVVERKGRRRERYLVELPARLKEVEKWGARLRDKSLVVRGLRYNEIQRKKQEKKLAEMRREMIKLLNQFRFKQAVIEDFYPLLARLNSKIVEIQDGLEPLVIKTRKSKQIRNRIKNERRKLRRLETNLEMGVEEFQE
;
A
#
# COMPACT_ATOMS: atom_id res chain seq x y z
N LEU A 1 -2.30 44.71 29.42
CA LEU A 1 -2.20 43.98 28.15
C LEU A 1 -3.62 43.54 27.77
N GLN A 2 -4.53 44.44 27.38
CA GLN A 2 -4.65 45.02 26.02
C GLN A 2 -4.28 44.03 24.92
N GLY A 3 -5.26 43.72 24.06
CA GLY A 3 -5.02 43.14 22.73
C GLY A 3 -5.77 41.84 22.48
N LEU A 4 -7.02 41.95 22.06
CA LEU A 4 -7.64 41.20 20.95
C LEU A 4 -9.03 41.80 20.73
N GLY A 5 -9.04 42.98 20.12
CA GLY A 5 -10.25 43.67 19.70
C GLY A 5 -10.89 42.90 18.54
N VAL A 6 -12.01 42.25 18.83
CA VAL A 6 -12.94 41.79 17.81
C VAL A 6 -14.25 42.51 18.13
N GLU A 7 -14.48 43.63 17.45
CA GLU A 7 -15.79 44.28 17.45
C GLU A 7 -16.77 43.39 16.70
N MET A 8 -17.80 42.94 17.42
CA MET A 8 -18.92 42.22 16.84
C MET A 8 -19.75 43.24 16.07
N LEU A 9 -19.57 43.30 14.75
CA LEU A 9 -20.39 44.14 13.88
C LEU A 9 -21.83 43.61 13.90
N GLU A 10 -22.71 44.34 14.56
CA GLU A 10 -24.16 44.16 14.49
C GLU A 10 -24.60 44.26 13.02
N ILE A 11 -25.22 43.19 12.53
CA ILE A 11 -25.81 43.15 11.20
C ILE A 11 -27.14 43.92 11.30
N PRO A 12 -27.35 45.02 10.54
CA PRO A 12 -28.63 45.70 10.56
C PRO A 12 -29.72 44.80 9.98
N GLU A 13 -30.82 44.65 10.73
CA GLU A 13 -32.08 44.08 10.25
C GLU A 13 -32.71 45.03 9.22
N ASP A 14 -32.43 44.86 7.94
CA ASP A 14 -33.32 45.38 6.89
C ASP A 14 -33.24 44.51 5.63
N VAL A 15 -33.88 43.35 5.71
CA VAL A 15 -34.21 42.53 4.53
C VAL A 15 -35.54 43.03 3.96
N THR A 16 -35.51 44.15 3.23
CA THR A 16 -36.67 44.58 2.45
C THR A 16 -36.36 44.65 0.95
N LYS A 17 -36.81 43.61 0.25
CA LYS A 17 -37.36 43.59 -1.12
C LYS A 17 -36.53 44.28 -2.22
N GLU A 18 -35.69 43.52 -2.90
CA GLU A 18 -35.25 43.85 -4.27
C GLU A 18 -36.32 43.46 -5.31
N LYS A 19 -36.80 44.45 -6.07
CA LYS A 19 -37.45 44.29 -7.37
C LYS A 19 -36.39 44.48 -8.47
N ALA A 20 -36.43 43.60 -9.47
CA ALA A 20 -35.61 43.63 -10.70
C ALA A 20 -35.92 44.86 -11.58
N THR A 21 -34.94 45.62 -12.10
CA THR A 21 -34.26 45.56 -13.44
C THR A 21 -33.78 47.01 -13.77
N PRO A 22 -33.04 47.33 -14.87
CA PRO A 22 -31.83 46.75 -15.45
C PRO A 22 -30.72 47.81 -15.78
N GLU A 23 -29.49 47.32 -16.04
CA GLU A 23 -28.37 47.89 -16.85
C GLU A 23 -27.89 49.36 -16.67
N GLU A 24 -26.62 49.53 -16.25
CA GLU A 24 -25.72 50.46 -16.97
C GLU A 24 -24.22 50.11 -16.80
N LYS A 25 -23.50 50.17 -17.91
CA LYS A 25 -22.09 49.80 -18.10
C LYS A 25 -21.14 50.82 -17.46
N VAL A 26 -20.15 50.37 -16.69
CA VAL A 26 -18.92 51.15 -16.48
C VAL A 26 -17.69 50.30 -16.80
N LYS A 27 -16.88 50.88 -17.67
CA LYS A 27 -15.71 50.35 -18.39
C LYS A 27 -14.62 49.83 -17.45
N ALA A 28 -13.97 48.75 -17.90
CA ALA A 28 -12.73 48.23 -17.35
C ALA A 28 -11.60 49.27 -17.40
N GLN A 29 -10.88 49.43 -16.29
CA GLN A 29 -9.51 49.95 -16.28
C GLN A 29 -8.53 48.76 -16.13
N PRO A 30 -7.67 48.49 -17.14
CA PRO A 30 -6.68 47.42 -17.09
C PRO A 30 -5.33 47.98 -16.61
N SER A 31 -5.24 48.49 -15.38
CA SER A 31 -3.98 49.11 -14.90
C SER A 31 -3.57 48.75 -13.47
N ARG A 32 -4.32 47.90 -12.76
CA ARG A 32 -3.90 47.32 -11.47
C ARG A 32 -3.70 45.81 -11.48
N ALA A 33 -3.91 45.15 -12.63
CA ALA A 33 -3.85 43.70 -12.73
C ALA A 33 -2.42 43.11 -12.71
N TYR A 34 -1.39 43.95 -12.93
CA TYR A 34 0.00 43.49 -13.10
C TYR A 34 0.89 43.64 -11.85
N GLU A 35 0.48 44.39 -10.82
CA GLU A 35 1.26 44.56 -9.57
C GLU A 35 0.76 43.69 -8.40
N ILE A 36 -0.24 42.84 -8.63
CA ILE A 36 -0.92 42.03 -7.58
C ILE A 36 -0.77 40.53 -7.87
N LEU A 37 0.40 40.12 -8.38
CA LEU A 37 0.69 38.71 -8.69
C LEU A 37 1.42 37.95 -7.58
N ASP A 38 1.81 38.60 -6.48
CA ASP A 38 2.72 38.02 -5.48
C ASP A 38 2.15 37.91 -4.05
N ASP A 39 0.85 38.07 -3.83
CA ASP A 39 0.28 37.74 -2.51
C ASP A 39 -0.02 36.23 -2.44
N PRO A 40 0.79 35.41 -1.72
CA PRO A 40 0.57 33.97 -1.63
C PRO A 40 -0.77 33.63 -0.97
N VAL A 41 -1.30 34.52 -0.13
CA VAL A 41 -2.61 34.34 0.50
C VAL A 41 -3.72 34.55 -0.53
N ARG A 42 -3.63 35.62 -1.35
CA ARG A 42 -4.59 35.87 -2.43
C ARG A 42 -4.55 34.79 -3.50
N MET A 43 -3.35 34.30 -3.82
CA MET A 43 -3.14 33.16 -4.71
C MET A 43 -3.80 31.89 -4.14
N TYR A 44 -3.57 31.59 -2.86
CA TYR A 44 -4.16 30.43 -2.18
C TYR A 44 -5.68 30.52 -2.09
N LEU A 45 -6.26 31.67 -1.72
CA LEU A 45 -7.71 31.87 -1.66
C LEU A 45 -8.36 31.72 -3.05
N ARG A 46 -7.69 32.22 -4.10
CA ARG A 46 -8.15 32.03 -5.47
C ARG A 46 -8.11 30.55 -5.87
N GLN A 47 -7.05 29.82 -5.50
CA GLN A 47 -6.93 28.38 -5.77
C GLN A 47 -7.94 27.54 -4.97
N MET A 48 -8.17 27.86 -3.68
CA MET A 48 -9.17 27.19 -2.86
C MET A 48 -10.59 27.46 -3.36
N GLY A 49 -10.90 28.69 -3.76
CA GLY A 49 -12.22 29.07 -4.30
C GLY A 49 -12.53 28.51 -5.69
N GLN A 50 -11.54 27.96 -6.39
CA GLN A 50 -11.72 27.24 -7.66
C GLN A 50 -12.21 25.79 -7.46
N VAL A 51 -12.00 25.20 -6.29
CA VAL A 51 -12.43 23.83 -6.00
C VAL A 51 -13.84 23.88 -5.39
N PRO A 52 -14.88 23.40 -6.09
CA PRO A 52 -16.23 23.39 -5.54
C PRO A 52 -16.31 22.50 -4.30
N LEU A 53 -17.10 22.91 -3.32
CA LEU A 53 -17.39 22.08 -2.15
C LEU A 53 -18.11 20.80 -2.58
N LEU A 54 -17.77 19.70 -1.93
CA LEU A 54 -18.42 18.41 -2.19
C LEU A 54 -19.83 18.41 -1.61
N SER A 55 -20.77 17.80 -2.33
CA SER A 55 -22.05 17.42 -1.73
C SER A 55 -21.85 16.23 -0.79
N ARG A 56 -22.76 16.04 0.17
CA ARG A 56 -22.75 14.85 1.04
C ARG A 56 -22.68 13.53 0.27
N GLU A 57 -23.34 13.47 -0.89
CA GLU A 57 -23.32 12.28 -1.75
C GLU A 57 -21.93 12.04 -2.37
N GLN A 58 -21.28 13.11 -2.83
CA GLN A 58 -19.91 13.06 -3.35
C GLN A 58 -18.91 12.66 -2.25
N GLU A 59 -19.05 13.19 -1.03
CA GLU A 59 -18.24 12.79 0.12
C GLU A 59 -18.36 11.30 0.42
N VAL A 60 -19.59 10.77 0.40
CA VAL A 60 -19.86 9.34 0.61
C VAL A 60 -19.28 8.49 -0.52
N GLU A 61 -19.40 8.93 -1.78
CA GLU A 61 -18.82 8.22 -2.92
C GLU A 61 -17.29 8.16 -2.84
N ILE A 62 -16.65 9.29 -2.55
CA ILE A 62 -15.19 9.37 -2.36
C ILE A 62 -14.76 8.46 -1.22
N SER A 63 -15.47 8.50 -0.09
CA SER A 63 -15.18 7.66 1.08
C SER A 63 -15.25 6.17 0.73
N LYS A 64 -16.30 5.74 0.01
CA LYS A 64 -16.44 4.35 -0.47
C LYS A 64 -15.33 3.95 -1.42
N ARG A 65 -14.92 4.87 -2.31
CA ARG A 65 -13.84 4.63 -3.27
C ARG A 65 -12.50 4.45 -2.56
N ILE A 66 -12.20 5.29 -1.57
CA ILE A 66 -11.00 5.19 -0.75
C ILE A 66 -11.01 3.86 0.02
N GLU A 67 -12.09 3.54 0.74
CA GLU A 67 -12.19 2.29 1.51
C GLU A 67 -12.03 1.04 0.61
N LYS A 68 -12.57 1.06 -0.60
CA LYS A 68 -12.40 -0.03 -1.58
C LYS A 68 -10.95 -0.14 -2.05
N ALA A 69 -10.29 0.97 -2.32
CA ALA A 69 -8.88 1.00 -2.71
C ALA A 69 -7.98 0.48 -1.59
N GLU A 70 -8.21 0.94 -0.37
CA GLU A 70 -7.57 0.51 0.87
C GLU A 70 -7.69 -1.00 1.10
N LYS A 71 -8.91 -1.55 1.06
CA LYS A 71 -9.14 -3.00 1.17
C LYS A 71 -8.44 -3.79 0.07
N ARG A 72 -8.40 -3.24 -1.16
CA ARG A 72 -7.69 -3.86 -2.27
C ARG A 72 -6.20 -3.91 -1.98
N VAL A 73 -5.59 -2.78 -1.67
CA VAL A 73 -4.16 -2.65 -1.34
C VAL A 73 -3.76 -3.58 -0.19
N TYR A 74 -4.56 -3.62 0.88
CA TYR A 74 -4.38 -4.55 1.99
C TYR A 74 -4.38 -6.02 1.51
N SER A 75 -5.38 -6.41 0.70
CA SER A 75 -5.48 -7.78 0.18
C SER A 75 -4.33 -8.15 -0.75
N LEU A 76 -3.89 -7.21 -1.60
CA LEU A 76 -2.75 -7.39 -2.48
C LEU A 76 -1.46 -7.59 -1.68
N SER A 77 -1.28 -6.81 -0.61
CA SER A 77 -0.11 -6.89 0.26
C SER A 77 0.05 -8.28 0.89
N LEU A 78 -1.05 -8.92 1.32
CA LEU A 78 -1.00 -10.27 1.89
C LEU A 78 -0.55 -11.37 0.91
N ARG A 79 -0.47 -11.08 -0.41
CA ARG A 79 0.00 -12.04 -1.42
C ARG A 79 1.52 -12.17 -1.44
N PHE A 80 2.25 -11.17 -0.98
CA PHE A 80 3.70 -11.21 -0.95
C PHE A 80 4.21 -12.26 0.04
N GLY A 81 5.07 -13.17 -0.41
CA GLY A 81 5.52 -14.33 0.39
C GLY A 81 6.34 -13.97 1.62
N VAL A 82 6.89 -12.75 1.70
CA VAL A 82 7.61 -12.25 2.89
C VAL A 82 6.69 -11.78 4.01
N ILE A 83 5.46 -11.36 3.69
CA ILE A 83 4.53 -10.73 4.63
C ILE A 83 4.10 -11.67 5.77
N PRO A 84 3.83 -12.96 5.54
CA PRO A 84 3.62 -13.92 6.63
C PRO A 84 4.69 -13.85 7.73
N ARG A 85 5.97 -13.75 7.35
CA ARG A 85 7.10 -13.74 8.29
C ARG A 85 7.11 -12.45 9.11
N GLU A 86 6.87 -11.31 8.46
CA GLU A 86 6.78 -10.01 9.13
C GLU A 86 5.58 -9.95 10.09
N MET A 87 4.43 -10.48 9.68
CA MET A 87 3.25 -10.58 10.54
C MET A 87 3.52 -11.49 11.76
N ILE A 88 4.16 -12.64 11.57
CA ILE A 88 4.57 -13.52 12.67
C ILE A 88 5.51 -12.77 13.63
N ALA A 89 6.51 -12.05 13.10
CA ALA A 89 7.46 -11.29 13.92
C ALA A 89 6.75 -10.19 14.72
N LEU A 90 5.82 -9.46 14.09
CA LEU A 90 5.02 -8.44 14.75
C LEU A 90 4.11 -9.03 15.83
N SER A 91 3.45 -10.16 15.57
CA SER A 91 2.65 -10.86 16.57
C SER A 91 3.48 -11.35 17.76
N LYS A 92 4.71 -11.82 17.53
CA LYS A 92 5.63 -12.17 18.62
C LYS A 92 6.02 -10.95 19.45
N ARG A 93 6.25 -9.79 18.82
CA ARG A 93 6.47 -8.53 19.55
C ARG A 93 5.25 -8.11 20.36
N LEU A 94 4.05 -8.29 19.81
CA LEU A 94 2.78 -8.02 20.50
C LEU A 94 2.59 -8.91 21.74
N LEU A 95 2.86 -10.22 21.62
CA LEU A 95 2.80 -11.17 22.74
C LEU A 95 3.80 -10.82 23.86
N ASN A 96 4.99 -10.34 23.49
CA ASN A 96 6.03 -9.95 24.42
C ASN A 96 5.86 -8.51 24.98
N GLY A 97 4.74 -7.84 24.66
CA GLY A 97 4.47 -6.47 25.13
C GLY A 97 5.36 -5.38 24.51
N LYS A 98 6.13 -5.70 23.45
CA LYS A 98 6.98 -4.72 22.74
C LYS A 98 6.23 -3.85 21.74
N GLU A 99 4.96 -4.18 21.49
CA GLU A 99 4.08 -3.43 20.58
C GLU A 99 2.72 -3.22 21.23
N ARG A 100 2.12 -2.05 21.01
CA ARG A 100 0.81 -1.72 21.55
C ARG A 100 -0.30 -2.41 20.76
N PHE A 101 -1.19 -3.12 21.45
CA PHE A 101 -2.32 -3.84 20.84
C PHE A 101 -3.19 -2.95 19.94
N ASP A 102 -3.59 -1.78 20.44
CA ASP A 102 -4.49 -0.88 19.71
C ASP A 102 -3.86 -0.29 18.45
N ARG A 103 -2.52 -0.25 18.36
CA ARG A 103 -1.83 0.15 17.13
C ARG A 103 -1.94 -0.94 16.07
N VAL A 104 -1.83 -2.21 16.50
CA VAL A 104 -1.65 -3.34 15.60
C VAL A 104 -2.98 -3.93 15.13
N VAL A 105 -3.94 -4.12 16.04
CA VAL A 105 -5.14 -4.92 15.78
C VAL A 105 -6.37 -4.02 15.66
N VAL A 106 -7.24 -4.31 14.67
CA VAL A 106 -8.55 -3.68 14.56
C VAL A 106 -9.46 -4.23 15.65
N GLU A 107 -9.72 -3.43 16.68
CA GLU A 107 -10.69 -3.77 17.71
C GLU A 107 -12.12 -3.56 17.18
N ARG A 108 -12.86 -4.66 17.02
CA ARG A 108 -14.31 -4.61 16.81
C ARG A 108 -14.99 -4.69 18.17
N LYS A 109 -15.99 -3.84 18.40
CA LYS A 109 -16.84 -3.83 19.61
C LYS A 109 -17.20 -5.27 20.01
N GLY A 110 -16.84 -5.68 21.23
CA GLY A 110 -17.24 -6.97 21.82
C GLY A 110 -16.17 -8.07 21.94
N ARG A 111 -14.94 -7.91 21.41
CA ARG A 111 -13.83 -8.84 21.72
C ARG A 111 -12.86 -8.23 22.73
N ARG A 112 -12.83 -8.76 23.95
CA ARG A 112 -11.83 -8.40 24.96
C ARG A 112 -10.43 -8.79 24.45
N ARG A 113 -9.51 -7.82 24.41
CA ARG A 113 -8.08 -7.95 24.08
C ARG A 113 -7.44 -9.24 24.62
N GLU A 114 -7.75 -9.61 25.85
CA GLU A 114 -7.28 -10.83 26.51
C GLU A 114 -7.56 -12.10 25.70
N ARG A 115 -8.80 -12.28 25.21
CA ARG A 115 -9.16 -13.46 24.42
C ARG A 115 -8.37 -13.55 23.13
N TYR A 116 -8.14 -12.41 22.47
CA TYR A 116 -7.32 -12.37 21.27
C TYR A 116 -5.87 -12.80 21.57
N LEU A 117 -5.29 -12.30 22.66
CA LEU A 117 -3.91 -12.64 23.04
C LEU A 117 -3.76 -14.11 23.44
N VAL A 118 -4.80 -14.73 24.01
CA VAL A 118 -4.82 -16.17 24.30
C VAL A 118 -4.93 -17.01 23.01
N GLU A 119 -5.71 -16.57 22.02
CA GLU A 119 -5.88 -17.26 20.74
C GLU A 119 -4.68 -17.08 19.78
N LEU A 120 -3.95 -15.96 19.90
CA LEU A 120 -2.90 -15.56 18.96
C LEU A 120 -1.77 -16.59 18.82
N PRO A 121 -1.23 -17.21 19.89
CA PRO A 121 -0.20 -18.25 19.76
C PRO A 121 -0.62 -19.46 18.94
N ALA A 122 -1.89 -19.87 19.02
CA ALA A 122 -2.42 -20.98 18.23
C ALA A 122 -2.45 -20.62 16.74
N ARG A 123 -2.94 -19.42 16.41
CA ARG A 123 -2.93 -18.89 15.03
C ARG A 123 -1.52 -18.75 14.47
N LEU A 124 -0.57 -18.30 15.30
CA LEU A 124 0.84 -18.19 14.90
C LEU A 124 1.42 -19.54 14.50
N LYS A 125 1.20 -20.57 15.34
CA LYS A 125 1.65 -21.93 15.03
C LYS A 125 1.02 -22.46 13.74
N GLU A 126 -0.25 -22.15 13.50
CA GLU A 126 -0.92 -22.53 12.26
C GLU A 126 -0.28 -21.88 11.04
N VAL A 127 -0.09 -20.55 11.07
CA VAL A 127 0.55 -19.79 9.98
C VAL A 127 2.00 -20.22 9.75
N GLU A 128 2.76 -20.50 10.80
CA GLU A 128 4.14 -21.02 10.68
C GLU A 128 4.19 -22.38 9.97
N LYS A 129 3.30 -23.32 10.36
CA LYS A 129 3.18 -24.63 9.70
C LYS A 129 2.74 -24.48 8.24
N TRP A 130 1.77 -23.60 7.99
CA TRP A 130 1.28 -23.33 6.65
C TRP A 130 2.36 -22.72 5.76
N GLY A 131 3.09 -21.73 6.27
CA GLY A 131 4.22 -21.12 5.58
C GLY A 131 5.33 -22.11 5.23
N ALA A 132 5.63 -23.07 6.12
CA ALA A 132 6.57 -24.15 5.81
C ALA A 132 6.10 -25.01 4.62
N ARG A 133 4.83 -25.45 4.62
CA ARG A 133 4.24 -26.20 3.51
C ARG A 133 4.27 -25.42 2.20
N LEU A 134 4.01 -24.12 2.25
CA LEU A 134 4.02 -23.25 1.08
C LEU A 134 5.44 -23.12 0.51
N ARG A 135 6.46 -22.96 1.37
CA ARG A 135 7.87 -22.97 0.95
C ARG A 135 8.26 -24.26 0.26
N ASP A 136 7.99 -25.41 0.89
CA ASP A 136 8.35 -26.72 0.34
C ASP A 136 7.68 -26.92 -1.02
N LYS A 137 6.40 -26.54 -1.14
CA LYS A 137 5.67 -26.59 -2.40
C LYS A 137 6.31 -25.70 -3.46
N SER A 138 6.66 -24.47 -3.11
CA SER A 138 7.30 -23.51 -4.02
C SER A 138 8.62 -24.05 -4.56
N LEU A 139 9.42 -24.71 -3.71
CA LEU A 139 10.65 -25.39 -4.14
C LEU A 139 10.39 -26.51 -5.14
N VAL A 140 9.36 -27.35 -4.91
CA VAL A 140 8.96 -28.41 -5.84
C VAL A 140 8.55 -27.82 -7.20
N VAL A 141 7.71 -26.79 -7.22
CA VAL A 141 7.28 -26.14 -8.47
C VAL A 141 8.48 -25.63 -9.26
N ARG A 142 9.44 -24.99 -8.59
CA ARG A 142 10.67 -24.46 -9.21
C ARG A 142 11.60 -25.55 -9.74
N GLY A 143 11.56 -26.75 -9.15
CA GLY A 143 12.30 -27.92 -9.62
C GLY A 143 11.77 -28.48 -10.94
N LEU A 144 10.49 -28.29 -11.25
CA LEU A 144 9.81 -28.84 -12.44
C LEU A 144 10.05 -28.03 -13.73
N ARG A 145 11.29 -27.60 -13.98
CA ARG A 145 11.63 -26.70 -15.11
C ARG A 145 11.27 -27.24 -16.48
N TYR A 146 11.42 -28.55 -16.69
CA TYR A 146 11.32 -29.18 -18.02
C TYR A 146 9.97 -29.84 -18.29
N ASN A 147 9.09 -29.93 -17.29
CA ASN A 147 7.77 -30.55 -17.45
C ASN A 147 6.68 -29.50 -17.32
N GLU A 148 6.38 -28.80 -18.42
CA GLU A 148 5.47 -27.66 -18.43
C GLU A 148 4.04 -28.02 -17.96
N ILE A 149 3.54 -29.20 -18.36
CA ILE A 149 2.20 -29.68 -17.98
C ILE A 149 2.15 -29.89 -16.45
N GLN A 150 3.13 -30.59 -15.89
CA GLN A 150 3.20 -30.79 -14.45
C GLN A 150 3.44 -29.47 -13.72
N ARG A 151 4.30 -28.58 -14.24
CA ARG A 151 4.58 -27.27 -13.66
C ARG A 151 3.31 -26.43 -13.52
N LYS A 152 2.56 -26.25 -14.61
CA LYS A 152 1.27 -25.52 -14.60
C LYS A 152 0.27 -26.11 -13.60
N LYS A 153 0.19 -27.44 -13.51
CA LYS A 153 -0.67 -28.12 -12.53
C LYS A 153 -0.24 -27.81 -11.09
N GLN A 154 1.05 -27.81 -10.80
CA GLN A 154 1.54 -27.51 -9.45
C GLN A 154 1.52 -26.01 -9.12
N GLU A 155 1.69 -25.13 -10.10
CA GLU A 155 1.50 -23.67 -9.97
C GLU A 155 0.07 -23.33 -9.57
N LYS A 156 -0.93 -23.93 -10.23
CA LYS A 156 -2.35 -23.77 -9.83
C LYS A 156 -2.59 -24.18 -8.38
N LYS A 157 -2.03 -25.33 -7.96
CA LYS A 157 -2.10 -25.79 -6.57
C LYS A 157 -1.40 -24.83 -5.62
N LEU A 158 -0.23 -24.30 -5.99
CA LEU A 158 0.48 -23.31 -5.16
C LEU A 158 -0.35 -22.02 -5.01
N ALA A 159 -1.03 -21.57 -6.06
CA ALA A 159 -1.91 -20.42 -6.00
C ALA A 159 -3.16 -20.65 -5.11
N GLU A 160 -3.75 -21.83 -5.14
CA GLU A 160 -4.80 -22.25 -4.18
C GLU A 160 -4.27 -22.22 -2.74
N MET A 161 -3.10 -22.78 -2.54
CA MET A 161 -2.43 -22.80 -1.25
C MET A 161 -2.16 -21.38 -0.71
N ARG A 162 -1.73 -20.45 -1.56
CA ARG A 162 -1.57 -19.02 -1.19
C ARG A 162 -2.90 -18.36 -0.82
N ARG A 163 -3.99 -18.69 -1.52
CA ARG A 163 -5.33 -18.17 -1.18
C ARG A 163 -5.76 -18.61 0.22
N GLU A 164 -5.49 -19.86 0.61
CA GLU A 164 -5.74 -20.32 1.97
C GLU A 164 -4.86 -19.61 3.00
N MET A 165 -3.58 -19.38 2.67
CA MET A 165 -2.68 -18.59 3.53
C MET A 165 -3.24 -17.18 3.79
N ILE A 166 -3.71 -16.48 2.75
CA ILE A 166 -4.31 -15.15 2.89
C ILE A 166 -5.54 -15.17 3.80
N LYS A 167 -6.38 -16.22 3.71
CA LYS A 167 -7.53 -16.39 4.62
C LYS A 167 -7.07 -16.50 6.08
N LEU A 168 -5.99 -17.22 6.35
CA LEU A 168 -5.41 -17.33 7.70
C LEU A 168 -4.85 -15.99 8.19
N LEU A 169 -4.09 -15.28 7.34
CA LEU A 169 -3.52 -13.96 7.68
C LEU A 169 -4.62 -12.94 7.99
N ASN A 170 -5.74 -12.98 7.27
CA ASN A 170 -6.90 -12.12 7.54
C ASN A 170 -7.49 -12.31 8.95
N GLN A 171 -7.32 -13.47 9.57
CA GLN A 171 -7.78 -13.73 10.94
C GLN A 171 -6.96 -12.98 12.01
N PHE A 172 -5.79 -12.46 11.65
CA PHE A 172 -4.96 -11.64 12.54
C PHE A 172 -5.57 -10.25 12.75
N ARG A 173 -6.38 -9.77 11.80
CA ARG A 173 -7.09 -8.49 11.88
C ARG A 173 -6.15 -7.31 12.13
N PHE A 174 -5.01 -7.29 11.46
CA PHE A 174 -4.10 -6.18 11.54
C PHE A 174 -4.68 -4.95 10.84
N LYS A 175 -4.39 -3.78 11.39
CA LYS A 175 -4.76 -2.50 10.76
C LYS A 175 -3.99 -2.35 9.44
N GLN A 176 -4.57 -1.62 8.48
CA GLN A 176 -3.89 -1.37 7.22
C GLN A 176 -2.57 -0.62 7.40
N ALA A 177 -2.55 0.44 8.21
CA ALA A 177 -1.35 1.21 8.51
C ALA A 177 -0.15 0.34 8.98
N VAL A 178 -0.45 -0.78 9.64
CA VAL A 178 0.56 -1.73 10.13
C VAL A 178 1.13 -2.58 9.00
N ILE A 179 0.31 -2.90 7.99
CA ILE A 179 0.78 -3.59 6.78
C ILE A 179 1.60 -2.64 5.90
N GLU A 180 1.24 -1.35 5.88
CA GLU A 180 2.00 -0.31 5.17
C GLU A 180 3.42 -0.12 5.73
N ASP A 181 3.62 -0.35 7.03
CA ASP A 181 4.96 -0.39 7.65
C ASP A 181 5.90 -1.42 6.99
N PHE A 182 5.36 -2.40 6.24
CA PHE A 182 6.13 -3.39 5.48
C PHE A 182 6.54 -2.92 4.08
N TYR A 183 5.99 -1.83 3.57
CA TYR A 183 6.26 -1.35 2.20
C TYR A 183 7.72 -0.96 1.96
N PRO A 184 8.44 -0.33 2.90
CA PRO A 184 9.86 -0.07 2.73
C PRO A 184 10.67 -1.36 2.53
N LEU A 185 10.28 -2.46 3.17
CA LEU A 185 10.91 -3.76 2.97
C LEU A 185 10.64 -4.28 1.55
N LEU A 186 9.38 -4.22 1.08
CA LEU A 186 9.01 -4.64 -0.27
C LEU A 186 9.73 -3.82 -1.35
N ALA A 187 9.81 -2.50 -1.17
CA ALA A 187 10.53 -1.60 -2.06
C ALA A 187 12.02 -1.96 -2.15
N ARG A 188 12.68 -2.19 -1.00
CA ARG A 188 14.09 -2.63 -0.95
C ARG A 188 14.30 -3.97 -1.65
N LEU A 189 13.35 -4.90 -1.51
CA LEU A 189 13.40 -6.19 -2.19
C LEU A 189 13.25 -6.02 -3.71
N ASN A 190 12.32 -5.17 -4.15
CA ASN A 190 12.14 -4.86 -5.57
C ASN A 190 13.39 -4.22 -6.18
N SER A 191 13.99 -3.24 -5.51
CA SER A 191 15.22 -2.61 -6.00
C SER A 191 16.35 -3.62 -6.19
N LYS A 192 16.50 -4.60 -5.28
CA LYS A 192 17.48 -5.69 -5.44
C LYS A 192 17.16 -6.63 -6.59
N ILE A 193 15.87 -6.87 -6.88
CA ILE A 193 15.46 -7.66 -8.04
C ILE A 193 15.90 -6.95 -9.32
N VAL A 194 15.54 -5.67 -9.44
CA VAL A 194 15.83 -4.83 -10.61
C VAL A 194 17.35 -4.75 -10.83
N GLU A 195 18.13 -4.49 -9.79
CA GLU A 195 19.61 -4.45 -9.88
C GLU A 195 20.21 -5.75 -10.45
N ILE A 196 19.68 -6.91 -10.04
CA ILE A 196 20.15 -8.22 -10.56
C ILE A 196 19.67 -8.44 -12.01
N GLN A 197 18.46 -8.01 -12.36
CA GLN A 197 17.91 -8.10 -13.71
C GLN A 197 18.70 -7.21 -14.69
N ASP A 198 18.96 -5.95 -14.33
CA ASP A 198 19.74 -4.99 -15.10
C ASP A 198 21.18 -5.48 -15.31
N GLY A 199 21.78 -6.13 -14.30
CA GLY A 199 23.09 -6.76 -14.43
C GLY A 199 23.11 -8.01 -15.33
N LEU A 200 21.97 -8.69 -15.48
CA LEU A 200 21.82 -9.88 -16.31
C LEU A 200 21.58 -9.55 -17.79
N GLU A 201 20.78 -8.53 -18.07
CA GLU A 201 20.35 -8.15 -19.42
C GLU A 201 21.50 -8.00 -20.43
N PRO A 202 22.55 -7.18 -20.20
CA PRO A 202 23.64 -7.00 -21.15
C PRO A 202 24.51 -8.26 -21.29
N LEU A 203 24.50 -9.16 -20.30
CA LEU A 203 25.23 -10.43 -20.37
C LEU A 203 24.49 -11.47 -21.22
N VAL A 204 23.15 -11.42 -21.24
CA VAL A 204 22.32 -12.37 -21.99
C VAL A 204 22.28 -12.03 -23.47
N ILE A 205 22.24 -10.74 -23.82
CA ILE A 205 22.16 -10.21 -25.20
C ILE A 205 23.42 -10.54 -26.03
N LYS A 206 24.59 -10.66 -25.40
CA LYS A 206 25.84 -10.98 -26.12
C LYS A 206 25.77 -12.33 -26.83
N THR A 207 25.84 -12.32 -28.16
CA THR A 207 25.70 -13.47 -29.08
C THR A 207 26.80 -14.52 -28.90
N ARG A 208 28.03 -14.11 -28.52
CA ARG A 208 29.16 -15.01 -28.28
C ARG A 208 29.57 -14.99 -26.80
N LYS A 209 29.23 -16.05 -26.07
CA LYS A 209 29.43 -16.12 -24.61
C LYS A 209 30.77 -16.78 -24.24
N SER A 210 31.78 -15.94 -23.96
CA SER A 210 33.03 -16.36 -23.33
C SER A 210 32.77 -17.17 -22.05
N LYS A 211 33.67 -18.09 -21.67
CA LYS A 211 33.59 -18.88 -20.44
C LYS A 211 33.39 -17.99 -19.19
N GLN A 212 34.02 -16.81 -19.17
CA GLN A 212 33.85 -15.82 -18.10
C GLN A 212 32.43 -15.24 -18.06
N ILE A 213 31.85 -14.89 -19.22
CA ILE A 213 30.47 -14.37 -19.33
C ILE A 213 29.47 -15.44 -18.89
N ARG A 214 29.66 -16.70 -19.31
CA ARG A 214 28.81 -17.83 -18.86
C ARG A 214 28.86 -18.02 -17.34
N ASN A 215 30.04 -17.90 -16.73
CA ASN A 215 30.19 -17.98 -15.28
C ASN A 215 29.49 -16.81 -14.56
N ARG A 216 29.62 -15.57 -15.08
CA ARG A 216 28.89 -14.41 -14.54
C ARG A 216 27.38 -14.59 -14.61
N ILE A 217 26.83 -15.00 -15.76
CA ILE A 217 25.39 -15.31 -15.91
C ILE A 217 24.95 -16.38 -14.89
N LYS A 218 25.74 -17.44 -14.72
CA LYS A 218 25.44 -18.50 -13.75
C LYS A 218 25.38 -17.97 -12.32
N ASN A 219 26.30 -17.08 -11.95
CA ASN A 219 26.37 -16.45 -10.64
C ASN A 219 25.18 -15.51 -10.39
N GLU A 220 24.87 -14.61 -11.33
CA GLU A 220 23.72 -13.71 -11.20
C GLU A 220 22.40 -14.48 -11.13
N ARG A 221 22.21 -15.50 -11.98
CA ARG A 221 21.05 -16.40 -11.88
C ARG A 221 20.99 -17.15 -10.54
N ARG A 222 22.13 -17.40 -9.88
CA ARG A 222 22.15 -18.01 -8.54
C ARG A 222 21.74 -17.00 -7.47
N LYS A 223 22.13 -15.73 -7.60
CA LYS A 223 21.65 -14.65 -6.73
C LYS A 223 20.14 -14.48 -6.85
N LEU A 224 19.62 -14.45 -8.07
CA LEU A 224 18.18 -14.36 -8.33
C LEU A 224 17.42 -15.53 -7.68
N ARG A 225 17.89 -16.77 -7.85
CA ARG A 225 17.29 -17.95 -7.19
C ARG A 225 17.31 -17.89 -5.67
N ARG A 226 18.39 -17.36 -5.07
CA ARG A 226 18.46 -17.15 -3.62
C ARG A 226 17.41 -16.13 -3.17
N LEU A 227 17.26 -15.05 -3.94
CA LEU A 227 16.29 -14.00 -3.66
C LEU A 227 14.85 -14.54 -3.79
N GLU A 228 14.52 -15.28 -4.84
CA GLU A 228 13.22 -15.99 -4.97
C GLU A 228 12.93 -16.93 -3.80
N THR A 229 13.96 -17.60 -3.27
CA THR A 229 13.82 -18.48 -2.10
C THR A 229 13.51 -17.68 -0.84
N ASN A 230 14.17 -16.54 -0.67
CA ASN A 230 13.90 -15.63 0.45
C ASN A 230 12.52 -14.98 0.35
N LEU A 231 12.06 -14.66 -0.86
CA LEU A 231 10.74 -14.11 -1.13
C LEU A 231 9.60 -15.12 -0.96
N GLU A 232 9.90 -16.41 -0.99
CA GLU A 232 8.90 -17.50 -1.10
C GLU A 232 7.99 -17.42 -2.33
N MET A 233 8.35 -16.58 -3.32
CA MET A 233 7.62 -16.38 -4.57
C MET A 233 8.56 -16.15 -5.74
N GLY A 234 8.05 -16.30 -6.96
CA GLY A 234 8.81 -16.01 -8.18
C GLY A 234 9.03 -14.51 -8.33
N VAL A 235 10.11 -14.12 -9.00
CA VAL A 235 10.40 -12.70 -9.27
C VAL A 235 9.35 -12.07 -10.19
N GLU A 236 8.94 -12.79 -11.23
CA GLU A 236 7.88 -12.36 -12.15
C GLU A 236 6.58 -12.11 -11.37
N GLU A 237 6.16 -13.07 -10.55
CA GLU A 237 4.98 -12.95 -9.67
C GLU A 237 5.11 -11.82 -8.64
N PHE A 238 6.32 -11.46 -8.23
CA PHE A 238 6.54 -10.36 -7.28
C PHE A 238 6.37 -8.98 -7.95
N GLN A 239 6.62 -8.89 -9.25
CA GLN A 239 6.54 -7.66 -10.03
C GLN A 239 5.17 -7.48 -10.72
N GLU A 240 4.34 -8.54 -10.82
CA GLU A 240 2.93 -8.50 -11.27
C GLU A 240 1.95 -7.90 -10.24
#